data_AF-A0A966C488-F1
#
_entry.id   AF-A0A966C488-F1
#
_cell.length_a   1.000
_cell.length_b   1.000
_cell.length_c   1.000
_cell.angle_alpha   90.00
_cell.angle_beta   90.00
_cell.angle_gamma   90.00
#
_symmetry.space_group_name_H-M   'P 1'
#
loop_
_entity.id
_entity.type
_entity.pdbx_description
1 polymer ?
#
loop_
_entity_poly.entity_id
_entity_poly.type
_entity_poly.pdbx_seq_one_letter_code
_entity_poly.pdbx_strand_id
1 'polypeptide(L)'
;MCLYAVPAQAQSAGPKAAPSEPVEILEIGFTDAGLSGAGGERLKAALADAQFVAVGEDHGFAGAPRLGQALAKEARVYGPLYHAVEVGPVTMQWVRARLASGGLDAIESGIAGKPLAFPFLSNREDAALADGFEHGNMVWGIDQEFVGAPMILMDELAVLAPDSATKARLLAIRDADIAALAKGDFENIWLNTADAVQFSELAQIFAESQPATAIIDALAASAQIYRLNNRGAYLQNNEERAALMRGYFLDQYRAAPAPAPRVLFKMGAYHMGRGTTPTSIYDLGSLLPGLAAANGLTSVHIVYLPLGGTVRVIKPADGKATAVQPYEDEGVGAILAAAEIIPERIGPTGHYLIPIAPLRHLLAGKKMNALPGFAKFVLLGFDYLVTTRDAKAATAFEATGK
;
A
#
# COMPACT_ATOMS: atom_id res chain seq x y z
N MET A 1 -11.54 -73.80 -14.37
CA MET A 1 -11.77 -72.43 -14.90
C MET A 1 -13.27 -72.21 -14.99
N CYS A 2 -13.87 -71.57 -13.99
CA CYS A 2 -15.26 -71.12 -14.02
C CYS A 2 -15.24 -69.61 -13.82
N LEU A 3 -15.63 -68.88 -14.87
CA LEU A 3 -15.85 -67.43 -14.84
C LEU A 3 -17.19 -67.17 -14.15
N TYR A 4 -17.15 -66.54 -12.96
CA TYR A 4 -18.34 -65.95 -12.36
C TYR A 4 -18.44 -64.49 -12.82
N ALA A 5 -19.57 -64.14 -13.45
CA ALA A 5 -19.93 -62.78 -13.77
C ALA A 5 -20.37 -62.04 -12.50
N VAL A 6 -19.75 -60.89 -12.22
CA VAL A 6 -20.14 -59.97 -11.14
C VAL A 6 -21.26 -59.05 -11.67
N PRO A 7 -22.37 -58.83 -10.94
CA PRO A 7 -23.42 -57.93 -11.38
C PRO A 7 -22.96 -56.47 -11.28
N ALA A 8 -23.36 -55.66 -12.26
CA ALA A 8 -23.11 -54.22 -12.27
C ALA A 8 -23.83 -53.54 -11.09
N GLN A 9 -23.06 -52.91 -10.20
CA GLN A 9 -23.60 -52.01 -9.19
C GLN A 9 -24.11 -50.73 -9.88
N ALA A 10 -25.38 -50.41 -9.62
CA ALA A 10 -25.95 -49.12 -9.98
C ALA A 10 -25.15 -48.01 -9.28
N GLN A 11 -24.59 -47.08 -10.07
CA GLN A 11 -24.00 -45.84 -9.56
C GLN A 11 -25.10 -45.05 -8.84
N SER A 12 -25.02 -45.02 -7.51
CA SER A 12 -25.80 -44.05 -6.72
C SER A 12 -25.43 -42.66 -7.20
N ALA A 13 -26.43 -41.86 -7.58
CA ALA A 13 -26.24 -40.44 -7.88
C ALA A 13 -25.45 -39.80 -6.73
N GLY A 14 -24.29 -39.23 -7.06
CA GLY A 14 -23.44 -38.56 -6.08
C GLY A 14 -24.23 -37.47 -5.34
N PRO A 15 -23.82 -37.10 -4.10
CA PRO A 15 -24.50 -36.08 -3.34
C PRO A 15 -24.62 -34.80 -4.18
N LYS A 16 -25.86 -34.32 -4.32
CA LYS A 16 -26.20 -33.07 -5.01
C LYS A 16 -25.37 -31.97 -4.37
N ALA A 17 -24.53 -31.28 -5.15
CA ALA A 17 -23.70 -30.19 -4.66
C ALA A 17 -24.60 -29.19 -3.89
N ALA A 18 -24.15 -28.77 -2.70
CA ALA A 18 -24.85 -27.75 -1.94
C ALA A 18 -25.06 -26.51 -2.83
N PRO A 19 -26.21 -25.81 -2.72
CA PRO A 19 -26.41 -24.58 -3.47
C PRO A 19 -25.28 -23.61 -3.16
N SER A 20 -24.66 -23.04 -4.19
CA SER A 20 -23.60 -22.05 -4.05
C SER A 20 -24.13 -20.83 -3.31
N GLU A 21 -23.38 -20.35 -2.32
CA GLU A 21 -23.66 -19.09 -1.64
C GLU A 21 -23.81 -17.94 -2.67
N PRO A 22 -24.87 -17.11 -2.59
CA PRO A 22 -25.08 -16.04 -3.56
C PRO A 22 -23.98 -14.98 -3.45
N VAL A 23 -23.55 -14.43 -4.59
CA VAL A 23 -22.62 -13.29 -4.61
C VAL A 23 -23.38 -12.01 -4.29
N GLU A 24 -23.11 -11.47 -3.11
CA GLU A 24 -23.63 -10.19 -2.65
C GLU A 24 -22.88 -9.02 -3.30
N ILE A 25 -23.61 -7.95 -3.63
CA ILE A 25 -23.06 -6.67 -4.05
C ILE A 25 -23.75 -5.63 -3.16
N LEU A 26 -23.01 -5.11 -2.19
CA LEU A 26 -23.56 -4.33 -1.09
C LEU A 26 -23.12 -2.87 -1.24
N GLU A 27 -24.07 -1.95 -1.28
CA GLU A 27 -23.73 -0.52 -1.23
C GLU A 27 -22.97 -0.21 0.06
N ILE A 28 -21.90 0.57 -0.06
CA ILE A 28 -21.08 1.03 1.06
C ILE A 28 -20.85 2.54 0.94
N GLY A 29 -21.16 3.25 2.02
CA GLY A 29 -20.74 4.63 2.21
C GLY A 29 -19.53 4.67 3.15
N PHE A 30 -18.57 5.53 2.85
CA PHE A 30 -17.48 5.86 3.76
C PHE A 30 -17.21 7.36 3.72
N THR A 31 -17.33 7.99 4.88
CA THR A 31 -17.11 9.42 5.09
C THR A 31 -16.37 9.60 6.41
N ASP A 32 -16.07 10.84 6.79
CA ASP A 32 -15.51 11.15 8.12
C ASP A 32 -16.47 10.75 9.26
N ALA A 33 -17.76 10.54 8.94
CA ALA A 33 -18.74 9.99 9.88
C ALA A 33 -18.54 8.50 10.17
N GLY A 34 -17.77 7.78 9.35
CA GLY A 34 -17.55 6.32 9.46
C GLY A 34 -18.13 5.57 8.27
N LEU A 35 -18.37 4.28 8.47
CA LEU A 35 -18.95 3.39 7.46
C LEU A 35 -20.49 3.38 7.54
N SER A 36 -21.14 3.28 6.38
CA SER A 36 -22.60 3.18 6.26
C SER A 36 -23.03 2.25 5.12
N GLY A 37 -24.34 1.96 5.07
CA GLY A 37 -24.91 0.99 4.12
C GLY A 37 -24.64 -0.46 4.53
N ALA A 38 -25.23 -1.40 3.77
CA ALA A 38 -25.11 -2.83 4.07
C ALA A 38 -23.65 -3.32 4.01
N GLY A 39 -22.84 -2.76 3.10
CA GLY A 39 -21.41 -3.06 3.05
C GLY A 39 -20.65 -2.48 4.25
N GLY A 40 -21.05 -1.30 4.74
CA GLY A 40 -20.47 -0.71 5.93
C GLY A 40 -20.70 -1.58 7.17
N GLU A 41 -21.93 -2.05 7.39
CA GLU A 41 -22.24 -2.95 8.51
C GLU A 41 -21.49 -4.28 8.42
N ARG A 42 -21.32 -4.82 7.20
CA ARG A 42 -20.51 -6.03 6.97
C ARG A 42 -19.06 -5.82 7.39
N LEU A 43 -18.44 -4.69 7.04
CA LEU A 43 -17.06 -4.39 7.43
C LEU A 43 -16.95 -4.10 8.93
N LYS A 44 -17.87 -3.35 9.54
CA LYS A 44 -17.89 -3.12 11.00
C LYS A 44 -17.87 -4.43 11.79
N ALA A 45 -18.66 -5.41 11.36
CA ALA A 45 -18.68 -6.73 11.97
C ALA A 45 -17.33 -7.45 11.85
N ALA A 46 -16.66 -7.36 10.69
CA ALA A 46 -15.35 -7.95 10.48
C ALA A 46 -14.24 -7.27 11.30
N LEU A 47 -14.45 -6.03 11.75
CA LEU A 47 -13.46 -5.29 12.53
C LEU A 47 -13.40 -5.68 14.00
N ALA A 48 -14.42 -6.30 14.59
CA ALA A 48 -14.47 -6.57 16.03
C ALA A 48 -13.22 -7.34 16.52
N ASP A 49 -12.94 -8.47 15.88
CA ASP A 49 -11.83 -9.36 16.24
C ASP A 49 -10.57 -9.13 15.40
N ALA A 50 -10.54 -8.07 14.57
CA ALA A 50 -9.42 -7.80 13.67
C ALA A 50 -8.28 -7.07 14.38
N GLN A 51 -7.16 -7.76 14.62
CA GLN A 51 -5.93 -7.09 15.01
C GLN A 51 -5.39 -6.22 13.87
N PHE A 52 -5.44 -6.74 12.65
CA PHE A 52 -4.90 -6.08 11.47
C PHE A 52 -5.99 -5.80 10.45
N VAL A 53 -6.03 -4.56 9.99
CA VAL A 53 -6.91 -4.10 8.91
C VAL A 53 -6.03 -3.79 7.71
N ALA A 54 -5.96 -4.70 6.75
CA ALA A 54 -5.09 -4.60 5.58
C ALA A 54 -5.85 -4.07 4.37
N VAL A 55 -5.61 -2.81 4.00
CA VAL A 55 -6.19 -2.17 2.82
C VAL A 55 -5.17 -2.17 1.68
N GLY A 56 -5.39 -3.06 0.70
CA GLY A 56 -4.67 -3.05 -0.56
C GLY A 56 -5.32 -2.10 -1.56
N GLU A 57 -4.52 -1.43 -2.38
CA GLU A 57 -5.02 -0.58 -3.47
C GLU A 57 -4.18 -0.69 -4.74
N ASP A 58 -4.71 -0.16 -5.83
CA ASP A 58 -3.88 0.45 -6.88
C ASP A 58 -3.71 1.95 -6.54
N HIS A 59 -2.54 2.52 -6.81
CA HIS A 59 -2.18 3.83 -6.25
C HIS A 59 -2.87 4.99 -6.98
N GLY A 60 -2.91 6.16 -6.32
CA GLY A 60 -3.34 7.41 -6.98
C GLY A 60 -4.86 7.63 -7.00
N PHE A 61 -5.61 6.94 -6.14
CA PHE A 61 -7.04 7.21 -5.91
C PHE A 61 -7.30 7.93 -4.60
N ALA A 62 -8.28 8.83 -4.60
CA ALA A 62 -8.79 9.45 -3.38
C ALA A 62 -9.65 8.51 -2.52
N GLY A 63 -10.19 7.44 -3.12
CA GLY A 63 -11.18 6.57 -2.45
C GLY A 63 -10.58 5.66 -1.39
N ALA A 64 -9.46 5.01 -1.68
CA ALA A 64 -8.78 4.11 -0.75
C ALA A 64 -8.32 4.78 0.57
N PRO A 65 -7.68 5.96 0.58
CA PRO A 65 -7.37 6.64 1.84
C PRO A 65 -8.62 7.06 2.62
N ARG A 66 -9.70 7.49 1.94
CA ARG A 66 -10.99 7.82 2.59
C ARG A 66 -11.66 6.59 3.20
N LEU A 67 -11.60 5.43 2.52
CA LEU A 67 -12.00 4.14 3.09
C LEU A 67 -11.15 3.82 4.32
N GLY A 68 -9.83 4.04 4.26
CA GLY A 68 -8.93 3.91 5.40
C GLY A 68 -9.31 4.78 6.60
N GLN A 69 -9.73 6.04 6.37
CA GLN A 69 -10.19 6.95 7.42
C GLN A 69 -11.46 6.44 8.10
N ALA A 70 -12.44 5.98 7.31
CA ALA A 70 -13.67 5.42 7.83
C ALA A 70 -13.41 4.11 8.59
N LEU A 71 -12.58 3.21 8.06
CA LEU A 71 -12.15 1.99 8.75
C LEU A 71 -11.43 2.29 10.07
N ALA A 72 -10.53 3.28 10.08
CA ALA A 72 -9.83 3.68 11.28
C ALA A 72 -10.79 4.17 12.36
N LYS A 73 -11.82 4.94 11.98
CA LYS A 73 -12.86 5.39 12.90
C LYS A 73 -13.60 4.22 13.54
N GLU A 74 -14.03 3.24 12.75
CA GLU A 74 -14.74 2.06 13.26
C GLU A 74 -13.82 1.17 14.11
N ALA A 75 -12.56 1.00 13.72
CA ALA A 75 -11.63 0.13 14.43
C ALA A 75 -11.17 0.69 15.79
N ARG A 76 -11.15 2.02 15.96
CA ARG A 76 -10.75 2.70 17.21
C ARG A 76 -11.69 2.43 18.39
N VAL A 77 -12.93 1.99 18.14
CA VAL A 77 -13.85 1.61 19.23
C VAL A 77 -13.34 0.41 20.03
N TYR A 78 -12.41 -0.36 19.46
CA TYR A 78 -11.80 -1.54 20.08
C TYR A 78 -10.43 -1.27 20.70
N GLY A 79 -9.98 0.00 20.77
CA GLY A 79 -8.74 0.41 21.42
C GLY A 79 -7.79 1.20 20.51
N PRO A 80 -6.55 1.47 21.00
CA PRO A 80 -5.54 2.19 20.23
C PRO A 80 -5.25 1.50 18.89
N LEU A 81 -5.17 2.32 17.84
CA LEU A 81 -4.95 1.87 16.46
C LEU A 81 -3.76 2.62 15.87
N TYR A 82 -2.76 1.87 15.42
CA TYR A 82 -1.64 2.40 14.66
C TYR A 82 -1.93 2.36 13.16
N HIS A 83 -1.18 3.15 12.40
CA HIS A 83 -1.24 3.13 10.94
C HIS A 83 0.13 2.81 10.36
N ALA A 84 0.25 1.72 9.61
CA ALA A 84 1.44 1.42 8.83
C ALA A 84 1.27 1.89 7.37
N VAL A 85 2.26 2.65 6.88
CA VAL A 85 2.24 3.26 5.54
C VAL A 85 3.42 2.79 4.70
N GLU A 86 3.21 2.72 3.37
CA GLU A 86 4.22 2.40 2.36
C GLU A 86 5.16 3.60 2.12
N VAL A 87 5.75 4.13 3.19
CA VAL A 87 6.72 5.23 3.14
C VAL A 87 7.90 4.85 4.02
N GLY A 88 9.10 5.27 3.62
CA GLY A 88 10.31 5.05 4.40
C GLY A 88 10.24 5.62 5.82
N PRO A 89 10.84 4.95 6.82
CA PRO A 89 10.75 5.36 8.21
C PRO A 89 11.32 6.75 8.47
N VAL A 90 12.35 7.16 7.72
CA VAL A 90 13.02 8.46 7.91
C VAL A 90 12.19 9.56 7.25
N THR A 91 11.69 9.34 6.04
CA THR A 91 10.73 10.27 5.42
C THR A 91 9.47 10.41 6.27
N MET A 92 8.98 9.33 6.90
CA MET A 92 7.82 9.41 7.78
C MET A 92 8.09 10.25 9.04
N GLN A 93 9.32 10.26 9.58
CA GLN A 93 9.68 11.17 10.67
C GLN A 93 9.61 12.64 10.22
N TRP A 94 10.09 12.92 9.01
CA TRP A 94 9.96 14.25 8.41
C TRP A 94 8.49 14.65 8.28
N VAL A 95 7.64 13.77 7.73
CA VAL A 95 6.20 14.02 7.58
C VAL A 95 5.53 14.27 8.93
N ARG A 96 5.81 13.43 9.93
CA ARG A 96 5.25 13.57 11.29
C ARG A 96 5.57 14.95 11.89
N ALA A 97 6.80 15.42 11.75
CA ALA A 97 7.18 16.75 12.26
C ALA A 97 6.38 17.88 11.57
N ARG A 98 6.06 17.74 10.28
CA ARG A 98 5.26 18.73 9.53
C ARG A 98 3.78 18.66 9.92
N LEU A 99 3.21 17.46 10.01
CA LEU A 99 1.84 17.28 10.53
C LEU A 99 1.66 17.89 11.92
N ALA A 100 2.59 17.63 12.84
CA ALA A 100 2.54 18.16 14.19
C ALA A 100 2.69 19.69 14.29
N SER A 101 3.37 20.33 13.33
CA SER A 101 3.64 21.78 13.35
C SER A 101 2.61 22.62 12.59
N GLY A 102 2.00 22.07 11.54
CA GLY A 102 1.03 22.82 10.73
C GLY A 102 0.18 21.95 9.81
N GLY A 103 0.01 20.66 10.13
CA GLY A 103 -0.85 19.75 9.37
C GLY A 103 -0.43 19.61 7.91
N LEU A 104 -1.43 19.46 7.04
CA LEU A 104 -1.24 19.27 5.60
C LEU A 104 -0.55 20.47 4.92
N ASP A 105 -0.81 21.69 5.38
CA ASP A 105 -0.22 22.91 4.79
C ASP A 105 1.29 22.98 5.04
N ALA A 106 1.76 22.46 6.18
CA ALA A 106 3.19 22.33 6.46
C ALA A 106 3.87 21.24 5.62
N ILE A 107 3.15 20.16 5.26
CA ILE A 107 3.64 19.19 4.28
C ILE A 107 3.77 19.85 2.91
N GLU A 108 2.69 20.47 2.42
CA GLU A 108 2.63 21.14 1.12
C GLU A 108 3.75 22.18 0.96
N SER A 109 3.93 23.02 1.98
CA SER A 109 5.00 24.01 2.01
C SER A 109 6.39 23.37 2.07
N GLY A 110 6.54 22.26 2.82
CA GLY A 110 7.81 21.58 3.00
C GLY A 110 8.33 20.86 1.74
N ILE A 111 7.45 20.51 0.81
CA ILE A 111 7.82 19.89 -0.48
C ILE A 111 7.72 20.86 -1.67
N ALA A 112 7.43 22.13 -1.43
CA ALA A 112 7.37 23.12 -2.50
C ALA A 112 8.70 23.14 -3.30
N GLY A 113 8.60 22.94 -4.61
CA GLY A 113 9.77 22.88 -5.51
C GLY A 113 10.52 21.54 -5.51
N LYS A 114 10.04 20.50 -4.82
CA LYS A 114 10.65 19.17 -4.77
C LYS A 114 9.74 18.12 -5.46
N PRO A 115 9.81 17.98 -6.79
CA PRO A 115 8.91 17.11 -7.54
C PRO A 115 9.11 15.62 -7.19
N LEU A 116 8.05 14.90 -6.86
CA LEU A 116 8.06 13.49 -6.46
C LEU A 116 8.92 13.24 -5.21
N ALA A 117 8.89 14.13 -4.22
CA ALA A 117 9.73 14.00 -3.03
C ALA A 117 9.50 12.69 -2.24
N PHE A 118 8.27 12.20 -2.19
CA PHE A 118 7.92 10.90 -1.61
C PHE A 118 6.58 10.40 -2.16
N PRO A 119 6.28 9.09 -2.06
CA PRO A 119 5.09 8.52 -2.65
C PRO A 119 3.93 8.56 -1.66
N PHE A 120 2.72 8.47 -2.19
CA PHE A 120 1.45 8.32 -1.45
C PHE A 120 1.08 9.50 -0.56
N LEU A 121 1.80 9.74 0.54
CA LEU A 121 1.55 10.86 1.46
C LEU A 121 1.78 12.25 0.81
N SER A 122 2.32 12.29 -0.41
CA SER A 122 2.37 13.50 -1.25
C SER A 122 1.02 13.82 -1.92
N ASN A 123 0.02 12.96 -1.72
CA ASN A 123 -1.39 13.24 -1.97
C ASN A 123 -2.09 13.68 -0.68
N ARG A 124 -3.02 14.63 -0.82
CA ARG A 124 -3.77 15.22 0.30
C ARG A 124 -4.59 14.18 1.05
N GLU A 125 -5.24 13.25 0.36
CA GLU A 125 -6.09 12.25 1.02
C GLU A 125 -5.29 11.26 1.87
N ASP A 126 -4.12 10.82 1.38
CA ASP A 126 -3.20 9.95 2.13
C ASP A 126 -2.60 10.69 3.33
N ALA A 127 -2.18 11.95 3.14
CA ALA A 127 -1.71 12.80 4.23
C ALA A 127 -2.81 13.05 5.28
N ALA A 128 -4.06 13.25 4.88
CA ALA A 128 -5.20 13.40 5.78
C ALA A 128 -5.50 12.12 6.57
N LEU A 129 -5.30 10.94 5.96
CA LEU A 129 -5.37 9.69 6.69
C LEU A 129 -4.29 9.66 7.79
N ALA A 130 -3.03 9.92 7.44
CA ALA A 130 -1.92 9.94 8.39
C ALA A 130 -2.08 10.98 9.51
N ASP A 131 -2.56 12.19 9.19
CA ASP A 131 -2.83 13.25 10.17
C ASP A 131 -3.86 12.81 11.23
N GLY A 132 -4.85 12.04 10.82
CA GLY A 132 -5.87 11.47 11.70
C GLY A 132 -5.34 10.48 12.75
N PHE A 133 -4.07 10.07 12.69
CA PHE A 133 -3.38 9.20 13.66
C PHE A 133 -2.43 10.01 14.57
N GLU A 134 -3.04 10.90 15.36
CA GLU A 134 -2.35 11.80 16.30
C GLU A 134 -1.28 12.67 15.62
N HIS A 135 -1.65 13.34 14.52
CA HIS A 135 -0.73 14.16 13.73
C HIS A 135 0.51 13.38 13.28
N GLY A 136 0.31 12.11 12.90
CA GLY A 136 1.39 11.21 12.46
C GLY A 136 2.14 10.50 13.59
N ASN A 137 1.85 10.75 14.86
CA ASN A 137 2.56 10.11 15.98
C ASN A 137 2.29 8.60 16.08
N MET A 138 1.11 8.16 15.66
CA MET A 138 0.75 6.74 15.60
C MET A 138 0.94 6.14 14.20
N VAL A 139 1.71 6.80 13.33
CA VAL A 139 2.00 6.33 11.97
C VAL A 139 3.41 5.76 11.88
N TRP A 140 3.53 4.56 11.31
CA TRP A 140 4.76 3.82 11.08
C TRP A 140 5.09 3.80 9.60
N GLY A 141 6.20 4.44 9.22
CA GLY A 141 6.81 4.26 7.91
C GLY A 141 7.54 2.92 7.89
N ILE A 142 7.16 2.04 6.96
CA ILE A 142 7.66 0.67 6.92
C ILE A 142 8.14 0.26 5.52
N ASP A 143 8.49 1.20 4.65
CA ASP A 143 9.05 0.89 3.34
C ASP A 143 10.52 1.31 3.20
N GLN A 144 11.12 1.02 2.05
CA GLN A 144 12.33 1.71 1.62
C GLN A 144 12.07 3.22 1.47
N GLU A 145 13.12 4.03 1.56
CA GLU A 145 13.07 5.43 1.16
C GLU A 145 12.83 5.52 -0.35
N PHE A 146 11.94 6.42 -0.75
CA PHE A 146 11.58 6.59 -2.15
C PHE A 146 12.71 7.24 -2.94
N VAL A 147 12.73 7.00 -4.25
CA VAL A 147 13.80 7.49 -5.12
C VAL A 147 13.96 9.01 -5.13
N GLY A 148 12.88 9.76 -4.87
CA GLY A 148 12.91 11.23 -4.70
C GLY A 148 13.14 11.73 -3.27
N ALA A 149 13.19 10.83 -2.27
CA ALA A 149 13.42 11.19 -0.87
C ALA A 149 14.77 11.88 -0.60
N PRO A 150 15.87 11.68 -1.36
CA PRO A 150 17.11 12.42 -1.13
C PRO A 150 16.92 13.95 -1.13
N MET A 151 15.97 14.51 -1.90
CA MET A 151 15.71 15.97 -1.87
C MET A 151 15.24 16.49 -0.50
N ILE A 152 14.68 15.61 0.33
CA ILE A 152 14.31 15.90 1.72
C ILE A 152 15.45 15.50 2.65
N LEU A 153 15.95 14.28 2.51
CA LEU A 153 16.89 13.69 3.46
C LEU A 153 18.28 14.34 3.42
N MET A 154 18.68 14.92 2.28
CA MET A 154 19.90 15.73 2.20
C MET A 154 19.78 17.07 2.91
N ASP A 155 18.57 17.67 2.99
CA ASP A 155 18.35 18.86 3.83
C ASP A 155 18.51 18.52 5.32
N GLU A 156 17.93 17.40 5.75
CA GLU A 156 18.03 16.92 7.14
C GLU A 156 19.50 16.57 7.49
N LEU A 157 20.24 15.91 6.61
CA LEU A 157 21.68 15.69 6.78
C LEU A 157 22.48 17.00 6.79
N ALA A 158 22.11 17.99 5.96
CA ALA A 158 22.79 19.28 5.89
C ALA A 158 22.64 20.11 7.17
N VAL A 159 21.57 19.90 7.94
CA VAL A 159 21.39 20.48 9.29
C VAL A 159 22.35 19.82 10.29
N LEU A 160 22.62 18.53 10.12
CA LEU A 160 23.48 17.74 11.01
C LEU A 160 24.97 17.78 10.62
N ALA A 161 25.31 18.40 9.49
CA ALA A 161 26.65 18.37 8.92
C ALA A 161 27.71 18.95 9.88
N PRO A 162 28.86 18.29 10.07
CA PRO A 162 29.89 18.73 11.01
C PRO A 162 30.66 19.98 10.53
N ASP A 163 30.63 20.26 9.23
CA ASP A 163 31.35 21.37 8.60
C ASP A 163 30.62 21.91 7.37
N SER A 164 31.02 23.11 6.92
CA SER A 164 30.40 23.81 5.79
C SER A 164 30.62 23.12 4.44
N ALA A 165 31.71 22.37 4.26
CA ALA A 165 32.01 21.68 3.02
C ALA A 165 31.10 20.45 2.86
N THR A 166 30.92 19.67 3.92
CA THR A 166 29.96 18.56 3.99
C THR A 166 28.55 19.07 3.74
N LYS A 167 28.15 20.17 4.39
CA LYS A 167 26.85 20.81 4.15
C LYS A 167 26.67 21.18 2.67
N ALA A 168 27.65 21.85 2.06
CA ALA A 168 27.59 22.24 0.66
C ALA A 168 27.49 21.03 -0.28
N ARG A 169 28.20 19.93 -0.01
CA ARG A 169 28.12 18.67 -0.78
C ARG A 169 26.70 18.10 -0.76
N LEU A 170 26.06 18.03 0.41
CA LEU A 170 24.71 17.50 0.56
C LEU A 170 23.67 18.37 -0.17
N LEU A 171 23.78 19.69 -0.05
CA LEU A 171 22.88 20.61 -0.75
C LEU A 171 23.06 20.55 -2.27
N ALA A 172 24.28 20.33 -2.76
CA ALA A 172 24.54 20.13 -4.19
C ALA A 172 23.88 18.83 -4.73
N ILE A 173 23.89 17.75 -3.95
CA ILE A 173 23.18 16.51 -4.27
C ILE A 173 21.67 16.78 -4.36
N ARG A 174 21.10 17.43 -3.35
CA ARG A 174 19.69 17.82 -3.32
C ARG A 174 19.28 18.62 -4.57
N ASP A 175 20.06 19.65 -4.91
CA ASP A 175 19.74 20.54 -6.02
C ASP A 175 19.85 19.84 -7.39
N ALA A 176 20.79 18.89 -7.53
CA ALA A 176 20.89 18.04 -8.71
C ALA A 176 19.66 17.13 -8.87
N ASP A 177 19.21 16.49 -7.78
CA ASP A 177 18.02 15.63 -7.81
C ASP A 177 16.74 16.41 -8.15
N ILE A 178 16.57 17.62 -7.58
CA ILE A 178 15.46 18.52 -7.96
C ILE A 178 15.48 18.80 -9.47
N ALA A 179 16.64 19.14 -10.01
CA ALA A 179 16.79 19.46 -11.43
C ALA A 179 16.56 18.25 -12.35
N ALA A 180 16.96 17.06 -11.92
CA ALA A 180 16.76 15.80 -12.66
C ALA A 180 15.27 15.39 -12.66
N LEU A 181 14.63 15.35 -11.48
CA LEU A 181 13.22 14.96 -11.35
C LEU A 181 12.26 15.95 -12.02
N ALA A 182 12.58 17.25 -12.05
CA ALA A 182 11.81 18.24 -12.81
C ALA A 182 11.77 17.93 -14.33
N LYS A 183 12.73 17.16 -14.85
CA LYS A 183 12.80 16.71 -16.24
C LYS A 183 12.35 15.26 -16.43
N GLY A 184 11.94 14.58 -15.36
CA GLY A 184 11.65 13.15 -15.37
C GLY A 184 12.89 12.27 -15.56
N ASP A 185 14.08 12.79 -15.26
CA ASP A 185 15.35 12.08 -15.41
C ASP A 185 15.63 11.23 -14.16
N PHE A 186 14.96 10.08 -14.07
CA PHE A 186 15.14 9.15 -12.96
C PHE A 186 16.50 8.43 -12.99
N GLU A 187 17.21 8.40 -14.12
CA GLU A 187 18.48 7.67 -14.22
C GLU A 187 19.61 8.40 -13.49
N ASN A 188 19.56 9.73 -13.45
CA ASN A 188 20.63 10.57 -12.91
C ASN A 188 20.41 11.09 -11.48
N ILE A 189 19.36 10.64 -10.78
CA ILE A 189 19.17 10.96 -9.36
C ILE A 189 20.14 10.21 -8.47
N TRP A 190 20.51 10.81 -7.35
CA TRP A 190 21.57 10.34 -6.48
C TRP A 190 21.33 8.92 -5.97
N LEU A 191 20.10 8.57 -5.59
CA LEU A 191 19.83 7.22 -5.07
C LEU A 191 20.11 6.11 -6.10
N ASN A 192 19.99 6.41 -7.40
CA ASN A 192 20.25 5.47 -8.49
C ASN A 192 21.72 5.44 -8.91
N THR A 193 22.47 6.51 -8.65
CA THR A 193 23.87 6.66 -9.07
C THR A 193 24.88 6.46 -7.95
N ALA A 194 24.46 6.59 -6.69
CA ALA A 194 25.33 6.49 -5.53
C ALA A 194 25.91 5.08 -5.35
N ASP A 195 27.23 5.03 -5.14
CA ASP A 195 27.96 3.78 -4.90
C ASP A 195 28.28 3.55 -3.42
N ALA A 196 28.81 2.35 -3.13
CA ALA A 196 29.17 1.96 -1.77
C ALA A 196 30.27 2.84 -1.15
N VAL A 197 31.14 3.46 -1.97
CA VAL A 197 32.18 4.36 -1.48
C VAL A 197 31.55 5.63 -0.95
N GLN A 198 30.62 6.23 -1.69
CA GLN A 198 29.91 7.42 -1.27
C GLN A 198 29.11 7.20 0.02
N PHE A 199 28.42 6.05 0.17
CA PHE A 199 27.73 5.72 1.42
C PHE A 199 28.70 5.52 2.59
N SER A 200 29.82 4.83 2.36
CA SER A 200 30.86 4.62 3.38
C SER A 200 31.49 5.95 3.84
N GLU A 201 31.77 6.87 2.91
CA GLU A 201 32.25 8.21 3.23
C GLU A 201 31.25 8.97 4.10
N LEU A 202 29.97 8.97 3.74
CA LEU A 202 28.93 9.62 4.54
C LEU A 202 28.84 8.98 5.94
N ALA A 203 28.85 7.65 6.03
CA ALA A 203 28.83 6.95 7.32
C ALA A 203 30.02 7.33 8.21
N GLN A 204 31.21 7.50 7.64
CA GLN A 204 32.41 7.94 8.37
C GLN A 204 32.29 9.40 8.85
N ILE A 205 31.82 10.31 7.99
CA ILE A 205 31.62 11.73 8.34
C ILE A 205 30.63 11.88 9.50
N PHE A 206 29.57 11.06 9.50
CA PHE A 206 28.46 11.13 10.44
C PHE A 206 28.51 10.06 11.55
N ALA A 207 29.66 9.42 11.79
CA ALA A 207 29.78 8.27 12.70
C ALA A 207 29.28 8.54 14.13
N GLU A 208 29.40 9.79 14.59
CA GLU A 208 28.99 10.21 15.95
C GLU A 208 27.55 10.76 16.01
N SER A 209 26.81 10.75 14.90
CA SER A 209 25.45 11.29 14.80
C SER A 209 24.45 10.19 14.48
N GLN A 210 23.87 9.58 15.52
CA GLN A 210 22.85 8.54 15.38
C GLN A 210 21.69 8.94 14.44
N PRO A 211 21.14 10.17 14.48
CA PRO A 211 20.10 10.58 13.53
C PRO A 211 20.59 10.58 12.08
N ALA A 212 21.82 11.03 11.81
CA ALA A 212 22.38 11.03 10.47
C ALA A 212 22.70 9.61 9.97
N THR A 213 23.22 8.75 10.85
CA THR A 213 23.45 7.33 10.52
C THR A 213 22.15 6.64 10.10
N ALA A 214 21.03 6.89 10.80
CA ALA A 214 19.74 6.32 10.43
C ALA A 214 19.28 6.77 9.03
N ILE A 215 19.52 8.03 8.66
CA ILE A 215 19.23 8.53 7.30
C ILE A 215 20.11 7.81 6.26
N ILE A 216 21.40 7.71 6.51
CA ILE A 216 22.38 7.11 5.58
C ILE A 216 22.10 5.63 5.38
N ASP A 217 21.82 4.88 6.45
CA ASP A 217 21.51 3.45 6.39
C ASP A 217 20.22 3.18 5.60
N ALA A 218 19.17 3.97 5.85
CA ALA A 218 17.91 3.87 5.12
C ALA A 218 18.08 4.15 3.62
N LEU A 219 18.86 5.19 3.26
CA LEU A 219 19.19 5.49 1.87
C LEU A 219 20.05 4.39 1.24
N ALA A 220 21.03 3.83 1.96
CA ALA A 220 21.90 2.77 1.44
C ALA A 220 21.11 1.48 1.13
N ALA A 221 20.22 1.07 2.04
CA ALA A 221 19.32 -0.07 1.84
C ALA A 221 18.39 0.16 0.63
N SER A 222 17.84 1.37 0.50
CA SER A 222 16.96 1.73 -0.61
C SER A 222 17.70 1.73 -1.95
N ALA A 223 18.91 2.28 -2.00
CA ALA A 223 19.75 2.26 -3.20
C ALA A 223 20.09 0.83 -3.64
N GLN A 224 20.34 -0.09 -2.70
CA GLN A 224 20.53 -1.50 -3.03
C GLN A 224 19.30 -2.09 -3.72
N ILE A 225 18.12 -1.86 -3.17
CA ILE A 225 16.87 -2.38 -3.75
C ILE A 225 16.63 -1.78 -5.14
N TYR A 226 16.79 -0.46 -5.33
CA TYR A 226 16.65 0.16 -6.65
C TYR A 226 17.67 -0.35 -7.67
N ARG A 227 18.93 -0.59 -7.28
CA ARG A 227 19.94 -1.21 -8.17
C ARG A 227 19.51 -2.60 -8.64
N LEU A 228 18.87 -3.40 -7.79
CA LEU A 228 18.32 -4.69 -8.20
C LEU A 228 17.22 -4.54 -9.25
N ASN A 229 16.33 -3.57 -9.07
CA ASN A 229 15.29 -3.26 -10.05
C ASN A 229 15.90 -2.82 -11.39
N ASN A 230 16.84 -1.87 -11.36
CA ASN A 230 17.43 -1.27 -12.56
C ASN A 230 18.23 -2.27 -13.41
N ARG A 231 18.80 -3.33 -12.80
CA ARG A 231 19.49 -4.41 -13.52
C ARG A 231 18.59 -5.59 -13.91
N GLY A 232 17.27 -5.49 -13.69
CA GLY A 232 16.29 -6.52 -14.01
C GLY A 232 16.24 -7.71 -13.05
N ALA A 233 16.84 -7.62 -11.86
CA ALA A 233 16.80 -8.65 -10.82
C ALA A 233 15.50 -8.56 -9.99
N TYR A 234 14.34 -8.58 -10.66
CA TYR A 234 13.05 -8.23 -10.07
C TYR A 234 12.62 -9.12 -8.90
N LEU A 235 12.84 -10.45 -8.96
CA LEU A 235 12.50 -11.33 -7.85
C LEU A 235 13.29 -10.96 -6.59
N GLN A 236 14.61 -10.86 -6.70
CA GLN A 236 15.48 -10.47 -5.60
C GLN A 236 15.15 -9.07 -5.05
N ASN A 237 14.86 -8.12 -5.94
CA ASN A 237 14.40 -6.78 -5.56
C ASN A 237 13.18 -6.83 -4.63
N ASN A 238 12.16 -7.61 -5.02
CA ASN A 238 10.93 -7.74 -4.24
C ASN A 238 11.19 -8.51 -2.93
N GLU A 239 12.01 -9.56 -2.93
CA GLU A 239 12.39 -10.28 -1.72
C GLU A 239 13.09 -9.39 -0.69
N GLU A 240 14.05 -8.58 -1.13
CA GLU A 240 14.80 -7.66 -0.26
C GLU A 240 13.92 -6.52 0.25
N ARG A 241 13.07 -5.92 -0.60
CA ARG A 241 12.10 -4.90 -0.18
C ARG A 241 11.13 -5.46 0.85
N ALA A 242 10.50 -6.60 0.57
CA ALA A 242 9.54 -7.21 1.49
C ALA A 242 10.19 -7.61 2.82
N ALA A 243 11.46 -8.06 2.80
CA ALA A 243 12.21 -8.34 4.02
C ALA A 243 12.48 -7.07 4.84
N LEU A 244 12.87 -5.97 4.18
CA LEU A 244 13.06 -4.66 4.80
C LEU A 244 11.75 -4.17 5.45
N MET A 245 10.64 -4.23 4.70
CA MET A 245 9.33 -3.79 5.17
C MET A 245 8.86 -4.57 6.40
N ARG A 246 9.01 -5.90 6.38
CA ARG A 246 8.71 -6.76 7.54
C ARG A 246 9.57 -6.42 8.74
N GLY A 247 10.86 -6.13 8.54
CA GLY A 247 11.77 -5.71 9.61
C GLY A 247 11.25 -4.45 10.30
N TYR A 248 11.04 -3.37 9.53
CA TYR A 248 10.53 -2.12 10.07
C TYR A 248 9.17 -2.27 10.77
N PHE A 249 8.24 -3.02 10.17
CA PHE A 249 6.95 -3.29 10.80
C PHE A 249 7.10 -4.04 12.13
N LEU A 250 7.87 -5.12 12.16
CA LEU A 250 8.01 -5.95 13.35
C LEU A 250 8.74 -5.23 14.49
N ASP A 251 9.67 -4.33 14.17
CA ASP A 251 10.34 -3.51 15.18
C ASP A 251 9.36 -2.52 15.83
N GLN A 252 8.55 -1.83 15.04
CA GLN A 252 7.50 -0.93 15.55
C GLN A 252 6.42 -1.71 16.33
N TYR A 253 6.00 -2.86 15.81
CA TYR A 253 5.02 -3.74 16.44
C TYR A 253 5.48 -4.19 17.83
N ARG A 254 6.76 -4.58 17.99
CA ARG A 254 7.33 -5.01 19.27
C ARG A 254 7.57 -3.86 20.24
N ALA A 255 7.89 -2.67 19.71
CA ALA A 255 8.11 -1.46 20.49
C ALA A 255 6.80 -0.81 20.97
N ALA A 256 5.66 -1.15 20.37
CA ALA A 256 4.36 -0.62 20.77
C ALA A 256 4.05 -1.00 22.23
N PRO A 257 3.48 -0.08 23.04
CA PRO A 257 3.16 -0.36 24.45
C PRO A 257 2.13 -1.49 24.64
N ALA A 258 1.26 -1.72 23.66
CA ALA A 258 0.28 -2.81 23.70
C ALA A 258 0.92 -4.12 23.22
N PRO A 259 0.69 -5.27 23.88
CA PRO A 259 1.32 -6.55 23.50
C PRO A 259 0.81 -7.13 22.17
N ALA A 260 -0.38 -6.72 21.74
CA ALA A 260 -0.98 -7.06 20.44
C ALA A 260 -1.58 -5.78 19.83
N PRO A 261 -0.74 -4.84 19.36
CA PRO A 261 -1.23 -3.57 18.83
C PRO A 261 -2.12 -3.83 17.62
N ARG A 262 -3.22 -3.07 17.52
CA ARG A 262 -4.06 -3.06 16.33
C ARG A 262 -3.46 -2.12 15.30
N VAL A 263 -3.42 -2.53 14.04
CA VAL A 263 -2.74 -1.78 12.99
C VAL A 263 -3.59 -1.75 11.72
N LEU A 264 -3.82 -0.55 11.20
CA LEU A 264 -4.36 -0.31 9.87
C LEU A 264 -3.20 -0.16 8.89
N PHE A 265 -3.19 -0.99 7.85
CA PHE A 265 -2.25 -0.91 6.75
C PHE A 265 -2.98 -0.32 5.54
N LYS A 266 -2.37 0.64 4.86
CA LYS A 266 -2.81 1.10 3.54
C LYS A 266 -1.59 1.20 2.63
N MET A 267 -1.58 0.37 1.59
CA MET A 267 -0.45 0.20 0.67
C MET A 267 -0.89 -0.55 -0.59
N GLY A 268 0.01 -0.70 -1.56
CA GLY A 268 -0.27 -1.42 -2.80
C GLY A 268 -0.81 -2.83 -2.56
N ALA A 269 -1.73 -3.27 -3.42
CA ALA A 269 -2.44 -4.55 -3.26
C ALA A 269 -1.48 -5.75 -3.17
N TYR A 270 -0.31 -5.65 -3.81
CA TYR A 270 0.70 -6.71 -3.79
C TYR A 270 1.24 -6.96 -2.38
N HIS A 271 1.38 -5.90 -1.58
CA HIS A 271 1.85 -6.03 -0.20
C HIS A 271 0.78 -6.56 0.75
N MET A 272 -0.51 -6.33 0.46
CA MET A 272 -1.61 -6.65 1.38
C MET A 272 -2.34 -7.95 1.07
N GLY A 273 -2.21 -8.51 -0.13
CA GLY A 273 -2.81 -9.81 -0.42
C GLY A 273 -2.09 -10.95 0.32
N ARG A 274 -2.85 -11.98 0.68
CA ARG A 274 -2.30 -13.23 1.24
C ARG A 274 -1.71 -14.13 0.15
N GLY A 275 -0.80 -15.00 0.58
CA GLY A 275 -0.16 -15.98 -0.28
C GLY A 275 0.91 -15.36 -1.17
N THR A 276 1.19 -16.03 -2.29
CA THR A 276 2.18 -15.56 -3.26
C THR A 276 1.63 -14.36 -4.04
N THR A 277 2.39 -13.27 -4.03
CA THR A 277 2.07 -12.05 -4.79
C THR A 277 2.30 -12.25 -6.28
N PRO A 278 1.81 -11.33 -7.15
CA PRO A 278 2.15 -11.38 -8.58
C PRO A 278 3.66 -11.20 -8.87
N THR A 279 4.44 -10.72 -7.90
CA THR A 279 5.91 -10.68 -7.96
C THR A 279 6.58 -11.98 -7.49
N SER A 280 5.80 -13.04 -7.27
CA SER A 280 6.25 -14.39 -6.92
C SER A 280 6.90 -14.54 -5.53
N ILE A 281 6.57 -13.65 -4.59
CA ILE A 281 7.09 -13.69 -3.21
C ILE A 281 5.96 -13.83 -2.18
N TYR A 282 6.33 -14.11 -0.93
CA TYR A 282 5.44 -13.93 0.22
C TYR A 282 5.75 -12.59 0.88
N ASP A 283 4.79 -11.67 0.81
CA ASP A 283 4.94 -10.30 1.33
C ASP A 283 4.23 -10.12 2.69
N LEU A 284 4.12 -8.88 3.17
CA LEU A 284 3.50 -8.49 4.43
C LEU A 284 2.11 -9.11 4.65
N GLY A 285 1.27 -9.12 3.61
CA GLY A 285 -0.09 -9.66 3.68
C GLY A 285 -0.14 -11.15 4.03
N SER A 286 0.94 -11.90 3.76
CA SER A 286 1.06 -13.30 4.20
C SER A 286 1.46 -13.45 5.68
N LEU A 287 2.11 -12.44 6.27
CA LEU A 287 2.53 -12.45 7.68
C LEU A 287 1.35 -12.18 8.61
N LEU A 288 0.45 -11.27 8.24
CA LEU A 288 -0.58 -10.73 9.14
C LEU A 288 -1.52 -11.78 9.74
N PRO A 289 -2.06 -12.76 8.98
CA PRO A 289 -3.00 -13.73 9.54
C PRO A 289 -2.36 -14.62 10.61
N GLY A 290 -1.10 -15.05 10.39
CA GLY A 290 -0.37 -15.89 11.34
C GLY A 290 -0.01 -15.13 12.62
N LEU A 291 0.43 -13.87 12.48
CA LEU A 291 0.74 -13.01 13.62
C LEU A 291 -0.52 -12.69 14.44
N ALA A 292 -1.66 -12.42 13.78
CA ALA A 292 -2.92 -12.19 14.47
C ALA A 292 -3.43 -13.45 15.20
N ALA A 293 -3.38 -14.60 14.52
CA ALA A 293 -3.81 -15.87 15.10
C ALA A 293 -2.99 -16.26 16.33
N ALA A 294 -1.69 -15.95 16.34
CA ALA A 294 -0.83 -16.16 17.51
C ALA A 294 -1.29 -15.37 18.75
N ASN A 295 -2.03 -14.28 18.56
CA ASN A 295 -2.63 -13.48 19.63
C ASN A 295 -4.12 -13.81 19.87
N GLY A 296 -4.67 -14.84 19.23
CA GLY A 296 -6.09 -15.16 19.30
C GLY A 296 -7.00 -14.17 18.58
N LEU A 297 -6.45 -13.40 17.62
CA LEU A 297 -7.15 -12.40 16.84
C LEU A 297 -7.12 -12.75 15.35
N THR A 298 -7.77 -11.92 14.53
CA THR A 298 -7.84 -12.10 13.07
C THR A 298 -7.17 -10.96 12.31
N SER A 299 -6.96 -11.15 11.01
CA SER A 299 -6.66 -10.06 10.07
C SER A 299 -7.73 -10.00 8.99
N VAL A 300 -8.24 -8.80 8.72
CA VAL A 300 -9.18 -8.55 7.61
C VAL A 300 -8.43 -7.89 6.46
N HIS A 301 -8.59 -8.44 5.26
CA HIS A 301 -7.90 -7.98 4.06
C HIS A 301 -8.94 -7.47 3.06
N ILE A 302 -8.86 -6.18 2.76
CA ILE A 302 -9.77 -5.45 1.90
C ILE A 302 -8.96 -4.91 0.74
N VAL A 303 -9.42 -5.11 -0.50
CA VAL A 303 -8.81 -4.47 -1.66
C VAL A 303 -9.75 -3.40 -2.22
N TYR A 304 -9.22 -2.21 -2.47
CA TYR A 304 -9.92 -1.15 -3.19
C TYR A 304 -9.45 -1.15 -4.65
N LEU A 305 -10.31 -1.60 -5.56
CA LEU A 305 -10.04 -1.62 -7.00
C LEU A 305 -11.25 -1.09 -7.78
N PRO A 306 -11.12 0.06 -8.44
CA PRO A 306 -12.19 0.59 -9.29
C PRO A 306 -12.45 -0.28 -10.54
N LEU A 307 -13.61 -0.08 -11.15
CA LEU A 307 -13.95 -0.52 -12.51
C LEU A 307 -13.75 0.61 -13.53
N GLY A 308 -13.65 1.85 -13.06
CA GLY A 308 -13.52 3.03 -13.92
C GLY A 308 -13.43 4.32 -13.11
N GLY A 309 -13.36 5.44 -13.82
CA GLY A 309 -13.17 6.78 -13.25
C GLY A 309 -11.84 7.38 -13.67
N THR A 310 -11.19 8.11 -12.77
CA THR A 310 -9.89 8.74 -12.99
C THR A 310 -8.89 8.35 -11.91
N VAL A 311 -7.62 8.33 -12.30
CA VAL A 311 -6.47 7.99 -11.45
C VAL A 311 -5.38 9.05 -11.62
N ARG A 312 -4.60 9.29 -10.56
CA ARG A 312 -3.37 10.08 -10.63
C ARG A 312 -2.18 9.17 -10.89
N VAL A 313 -1.38 9.52 -11.90
CA VAL A 313 -0.18 8.77 -12.28
C VAL A 313 1.05 9.67 -12.27
N ILE A 314 2.22 9.08 -12.02
CA ILE A 314 3.50 9.72 -12.27
C ILE A 314 3.65 9.87 -13.78
N LYS A 315 3.69 11.13 -14.24
CA LYS A 315 3.81 11.47 -15.66
C LYS A 315 4.46 12.84 -15.78
N PRO A 316 5.79 12.92 -15.63
CA PRO A 316 6.52 14.17 -15.75
C PRO A 316 6.31 14.80 -17.13
N ALA A 317 5.70 15.97 -17.18
CA ALA A 317 5.46 16.74 -18.40
C ALA A 317 5.15 18.20 -18.07
N ASP A 318 5.64 19.14 -18.89
CA ASP A 318 5.30 20.57 -18.82
C ASP A 318 5.46 21.18 -17.40
N GLY A 319 6.53 20.80 -16.69
CA GLY A 319 6.81 21.28 -15.33
C GLY A 319 5.93 20.67 -14.23
N LYS A 320 5.14 19.64 -14.53
CA LYS A 320 4.35 18.87 -13.56
C LYS A 320 4.89 17.46 -13.45
N ALA A 321 4.93 16.90 -12.24
CA ALA A 321 5.45 15.56 -12.02
C ALA A 321 4.37 14.46 -12.15
N THR A 322 3.09 14.82 -12.00
CA THR A 322 1.95 13.91 -12.05
C THR A 322 0.83 14.44 -12.94
N ALA A 323 0.01 13.52 -13.46
CA ALA A 323 -1.17 13.83 -14.27
C ALA A 323 -2.38 13.03 -13.81
N VAL A 324 -3.58 13.54 -14.13
CA VAL A 324 -4.83 12.78 -14.00
C VAL A 324 -5.19 12.19 -15.36
N GLN A 325 -5.55 10.91 -15.39
CA GLN A 325 -5.99 10.23 -16.61
C GLN A 325 -7.19 9.30 -16.32
N PRO A 326 -7.92 8.86 -17.36
CA PRO A 326 -8.90 7.78 -17.21
C PRO A 326 -8.25 6.52 -16.63
N TYR A 327 -8.97 5.84 -15.74
CA TYR A 327 -8.51 4.56 -15.20
C TYR A 327 -8.95 3.39 -16.08
N GLU A 328 -8.04 2.43 -16.25
CA GLU A 328 -8.30 1.15 -16.93
C GLU A 328 -8.36 0.05 -15.88
N ASP A 329 -9.44 -0.73 -15.84
CA ASP A 329 -9.61 -1.83 -14.89
C ASP A 329 -8.53 -2.91 -15.07
N GLU A 330 -7.82 -3.21 -13.97
CA GLU A 330 -6.72 -4.19 -13.98
C GLU A 330 -7.13 -5.61 -13.61
N GLY A 331 -8.38 -5.85 -13.18
CA GLY A 331 -8.80 -7.22 -12.88
C GLY A 331 -10.21 -7.45 -12.33
N VAL A 332 -10.91 -6.41 -11.87
CA VAL A 332 -12.25 -6.55 -11.31
C VAL A 332 -13.23 -7.00 -12.39
N GLY A 333 -13.18 -6.41 -13.58
CA GLY A 333 -14.03 -6.76 -14.71
C GLY A 333 -13.85 -8.22 -15.14
N ALA A 334 -12.62 -8.75 -15.11
CA ALA A 334 -12.35 -10.16 -15.38
C ALA A 334 -13.01 -11.08 -14.33
N ILE A 335 -12.97 -10.70 -13.05
CA ILE A 335 -13.65 -11.45 -11.96
C ILE A 335 -15.17 -11.44 -12.19
N LEU A 336 -15.75 -10.26 -12.44
CA LEU A 336 -17.20 -10.11 -12.65
C LEU A 336 -17.67 -10.90 -13.89
N ALA A 337 -16.95 -10.79 -15.00
CA ALA A 337 -17.26 -11.52 -16.22
C ALA A 337 -17.22 -13.04 -16.02
N ALA A 338 -16.19 -13.58 -15.34
CA ALA A 338 -16.08 -15.01 -15.05
C ALA A 338 -17.20 -15.52 -14.13
N ALA A 339 -17.70 -14.63 -13.25
CA ALA A 339 -18.82 -14.87 -12.35
C ALA A 339 -20.18 -14.61 -13.00
N GLU A 340 -20.23 -14.24 -14.28
CA GLU A 340 -21.46 -13.91 -15.03
C GLU A 340 -22.24 -12.75 -14.37
N ILE A 341 -21.51 -11.81 -13.74
CA ILE A 341 -22.04 -10.61 -13.12
C ILE A 341 -21.88 -9.45 -14.10
N ILE A 342 -23.00 -8.86 -14.51
CA ILE A 342 -22.98 -7.66 -15.36
C ILE A 342 -22.49 -6.42 -14.57
N PRO A 343 -21.61 -5.58 -15.12
CA PRO A 343 -21.08 -4.39 -14.44
C PRO A 343 -22.14 -3.40 -13.97
N GLU A 344 -23.34 -3.38 -14.58
CA GLU A 344 -24.45 -2.51 -14.22
C GLU A 344 -25.06 -2.81 -12.85
N ARG A 345 -24.73 -3.97 -12.26
CA ARG A 345 -25.05 -4.22 -10.84
C ARG A 345 -24.22 -3.35 -9.90
N ILE A 346 -23.11 -2.80 -10.38
CA ILE A 346 -22.39 -1.70 -9.74
C ILE A 346 -22.98 -0.41 -10.29
N GLY A 347 -23.56 0.39 -9.39
CA GLY A 347 -24.16 1.67 -9.77
C GLY A 347 -23.16 2.59 -10.46
N PRO A 348 -23.65 3.53 -11.28
CA PRO A 348 -22.79 4.45 -12.04
C PRO A 348 -22.00 5.40 -11.14
N THR A 349 -22.44 5.57 -9.88
CA THR A 349 -21.77 6.35 -8.84
C THR A 349 -21.76 5.58 -7.52
N GLY A 350 -20.90 6.01 -6.61
CA GLY A 350 -20.79 5.45 -5.27
C GLY A 350 -19.91 4.21 -5.23
N HIS A 351 -19.92 3.53 -4.08
CA HIS A 351 -19.02 2.43 -3.80
C HIS A 351 -19.79 1.18 -3.37
N TYR A 352 -19.23 0.02 -3.71
CA TYR A 352 -19.83 -1.27 -3.47
C TYR A 352 -18.82 -2.22 -2.86
N LEU A 353 -19.24 -2.95 -1.85
CA LEU A 353 -18.52 -4.04 -1.21
C LEU A 353 -18.99 -5.38 -1.78
N ILE A 354 -18.05 -6.22 -2.17
CA ILE A 354 -18.28 -7.59 -2.61
C ILE A 354 -17.47 -8.53 -1.69
N PRO A 355 -18.13 -9.35 -0.84
CA PRO A 355 -17.47 -10.45 -0.15
C PRO A 355 -16.87 -11.44 -1.15
N ILE A 356 -15.58 -11.75 -1.00
CA ILE A 356 -14.83 -12.54 -1.99
C ILE A 356 -15.06 -14.06 -1.82
N ALA A 357 -15.42 -14.53 -0.62
CA ALA A 357 -15.60 -15.96 -0.37
C ALA A 357 -16.63 -16.66 -1.31
N PRO A 358 -17.84 -16.10 -1.53
CA PRO A 358 -18.77 -16.63 -2.54
C PRO A 358 -18.18 -16.69 -3.95
N LEU A 359 -17.42 -15.65 -4.36
CA LEU A 359 -16.76 -15.62 -5.66
C LEU A 359 -15.70 -16.72 -5.79
N ARG A 360 -14.90 -16.97 -4.74
CA ARG A 360 -13.92 -18.07 -4.72
C ARG A 360 -14.58 -19.43 -4.92
N HIS A 361 -15.70 -19.67 -4.25
CA HIS A 361 -16.44 -20.92 -4.40
C HIS A 361 -17.03 -21.07 -5.81
N LEU A 362 -17.66 -20.00 -6.33
CA LEU A 362 -18.26 -19.98 -7.66
C LEU A 362 -17.22 -20.20 -8.77
N LEU A 363 -16.04 -19.62 -8.62
CA LEU A 363 -14.99 -19.64 -9.64
C LEU A 363 -13.99 -20.79 -9.46
N ALA A 364 -14.17 -21.69 -8.49
CA ALA A 364 -13.20 -22.75 -8.22
C ALA A 364 -12.87 -23.63 -9.45
N GLY A 365 -11.67 -24.22 -9.44
CA GLY A 365 -11.22 -25.12 -10.50
C GLY A 365 -10.90 -24.42 -11.82
N LYS A 366 -11.53 -24.85 -12.93
CA LYS A 366 -11.21 -24.38 -14.28
C LYS A 366 -11.42 -22.87 -14.47
N LYS A 367 -12.47 -22.30 -13.87
CA LYS A 367 -12.76 -20.85 -13.99
C LYS A 367 -11.64 -20.02 -13.35
N MET A 368 -11.21 -20.37 -12.13
CA MET A 368 -10.11 -19.71 -11.40
C MET A 368 -8.79 -19.80 -12.18
N ASN A 369 -8.50 -20.95 -12.78
CA ASN A 369 -7.27 -21.16 -13.54
C ASN A 369 -7.21 -20.38 -14.85
N ALA A 370 -8.37 -19.98 -15.39
CA ALA A 370 -8.46 -19.18 -16.61
C ALA A 370 -8.38 -17.67 -16.35
N LEU A 371 -8.42 -17.23 -15.09
CA LEU A 371 -8.34 -15.82 -14.74
C LEU A 371 -6.92 -15.25 -14.96
N PRO A 372 -6.81 -13.96 -15.32
CA PRO A 372 -5.55 -13.23 -15.28
C PRO A 372 -4.89 -13.34 -13.89
N GLY A 373 -3.55 -13.26 -13.86
CA GLY A 373 -2.77 -13.44 -12.63
C GLY A 373 -3.20 -12.52 -11.50
N PHE A 374 -3.44 -11.23 -11.78
CA PHE A 374 -3.88 -10.26 -10.78
C PHE A 374 -5.30 -10.55 -10.26
N ALA A 375 -6.26 -10.84 -11.15
CA ALA A 375 -7.62 -11.23 -10.76
C ALA A 375 -7.63 -12.47 -9.85
N LYS A 376 -6.80 -13.47 -10.17
CA LYS A 376 -6.61 -14.67 -9.34
C LYS A 376 -6.01 -14.31 -7.98
N PHE A 377 -4.99 -13.44 -7.95
CA PHE A 377 -4.39 -12.96 -6.70
C PHE A 377 -5.40 -12.23 -5.83
N VAL A 378 -6.24 -11.35 -6.39
CA VAL A 378 -7.30 -10.65 -5.67
C VAL A 378 -8.26 -11.63 -5.00
N LEU A 379 -8.74 -12.63 -5.73
CA LEU A 379 -9.69 -13.62 -5.20
C LEU A 379 -9.08 -14.46 -4.07
N LEU A 380 -7.80 -14.80 -4.15
CA LEU A 380 -7.13 -15.66 -3.17
C LEU A 380 -6.55 -14.87 -1.98
N GLY A 381 -6.19 -13.63 -2.20
CA GLY A 381 -5.46 -12.80 -1.24
C GLY A 381 -6.36 -12.03 -0.27
N PHE A 382 -7.60 -11.73 -0.65
CA PHE A 382 -8.46 -10.79 0.08
C PHE A 382 -9.80 -11.40 0.53
N ASP A 383 -10.39 -10.77 1.55
CA ASP A 383 -11.71 -11.12 2.09
C ASP A 383 -12.81 -10.32 1.41
N TYR A 384 -12.52 -9.05 1.10
CA TYR A 384 -13.47 -8.10 0.54
C TYR A 384 -12.86 -7.30 -0.61
N LEU A 385 -13.68 -7.06 -1.63
CA LEU A 385 -13.40 -6.12 -2.72
C LEU A 385 -14.32 -4.89 -2.54
N VAL A 386 -13.73 -3.71 -2.44
CA VAL A 386 -14.45 -2.43 -2.58
C VAL A 386 -14.20 -1.90 -3.99
N THR A 387 -15.27 -1.65 -4.73
CA THR A 387 -15.20 -1.17 -6.12
C THR A 387 -16.17 -0.02 -6.39
N THR A 388 -15.95 0.67 -7.51
CA THR A 388 -16.75 1.81 -7.99
C THR A 388 -16.55 1.97 -9.49
N ARG A 389 -17.54 2.53 -10.19
CA ARG A 389 -17.42 2.89 -11.62
C ARG A 389 -16.96 4.33 -11.84
N ASP A 390 -16.84 5.12 -10.77
CA ASP A 390 -16.57 6.55 -10.85
C ASP A 390 -15.46 7.01 -9.89
N ALA A 391 -14.40 6.20 -9.74
CA ALA A 391 -13.26 6.55 -8.91
C ALA A 391 -12.70 7.94 -9.24
N LYS A 392 -12.20 8.61 -8.21
CA LYS A 392 -11.59 9.93 -8.32
C LYS A 392 -10.09 9.80 -8.08
N ALA A 393 -9.32 10.46 -8.94
CA ALA A 393 -7.89 10.61 -8.76
C ALA A 393 -7.56 11.29 -7.42
N ALA A 394 -6.47 10.87 -6.81
CA ALA A 394 -5.92 11.53 -5.63
C ALA A 394 -5.50 12.97 -5.96
N THR A 395 -5.48 13.82 -4.93
CA THR A 395 -5.08 15.21 -5.07
C THR A 395 -3.62 15.36 -4.64
N ALA A 396 -2.67 15.44 -5.58
CA ALA A 396 -1.28 15.72 -5.26
C ALA A 396 -1.11 17.17 -4.78
N PHE A 397 -0.28 17.39 -3.76
CA PHE A 397 0.09 18.74 -3.30
C PHE A 397 0.74 19.57 -4.41
N GLU A 398 1.55 18.94 -5.27
CA GLU A 398 2.17 19.60 -6.43
C GLU A 398 1.15 20.09 -7.46
N ALA A 399 -0.07 19.53 -7.46
CA ALA A 399 -1.14 19.94 -8.36
C ALA A 399 -2.04 21.04 -7.79
N THR A 400 -1.88 21.39 -6.50
CA THR A 400 -2.69 22.43 -5.82
C THR A 400 -2.02 23.80 -5.80
N GLY A 401 -0.86 23.95 -6.44
CA GLY A 401 -0.14 25.22 -6.56
C GLY A 401 -1.05 26.35 -7.04
N LYS A 402 -1.21 27.36 -6.17
CA LYS A 402 -1.74 28.68 -6.51
C LYS A 402 -0.78 29.46 -7.39
#